data_AF-A0A847PLX3-F1
#
_entry.id   AF-A0A847PLX3-F1
#
_cell.length_a   1.000
_cell.length_b   1.000
_cell.length_c   1.000
_cell.angle_alpha   90.00
_cell.angle_beta   90.00
_cell.angle_gamma   90.00
#
_symmetry.space_group_name_H-M   'P 1'
#
loop_
_entity.id
_entity.type
_entity.pdbx_description
1 polymer ?
#
loop_
_entity_poly.entity_id
_entity_poly.type
_entity_poly.pdbx_seq_one_letter_code
_entity_poly.pdbx_strand_id
1 'polypeptide(L)'
;MDQENSTINSGSSSDESLKSVAVNNLQLNGAFWHSIDNKGRVIIPQFFRDQLQDGIIVSVNTAQDSIAIYPTEIWNERVEMLSRLVEKKRSLEPILSRFSMLSYPNCNFDQQGRVLIPALLRD
;
A
#
# COMPACT_ATOMS: atom_id res chain seq x y z
N MET A 1 -9.08 11.77 65.33
CA MET A 1 -7.91 12.34 66.02
C MET A 1 -6.77 11.42 65.64
N ASP A 2 -5.95 11.68 64.63
CA ASP A 2 -5.40 12.98 64.21
C ASP A 2 -5.24 13.17 62.69
N GLN A 3 -5.07 14.43 62.34
CA GLN A 3 -4.99 15.13 61.04
C GLN A 3 -3.81 14.70 60.16
N GLU A 4 -4.01 14.57 58.85
CA GLU A 4 -3.73 15.57 57.78
C GLU A 4 -2.23 15.80 57.50
N ASN A 5 -1.79 15.42 56.29
CA ASN A 5 -0.92 16.29 55.53
C ASN A 5 -1.04 16.03 54.03
N SER A 6 -1.57 17.03 53.33
CA SER A 6 -1.46 17.19 51.88
C SER A 6 -0.05 17.66 51.54
N THR A 7 0.54 17.16 50.45
CA THR A 7 1.42 17.97 49.60
C THR A 7 1.20 17.56 48.16
N ILE A 8 0.73 18.53 47.40
CA ILE A 8 0.54 18.55 45.96
C ILE A 8 1.91 18.45 45.30
N ASN A 9 2.06 17.65 44.24
CA ASN A 9 2.89 18.09 43.13
C ASN A 9 2.34 17.64 41.78
N SER A 10 2.25 18.66 40.92
CA SER A 10 1.77 18.72 39.56
C SER A 10 2.82 18.30 38.53
N GLY A 11 2.34 17.88 37.35
CA GLY A 11 3.17 17.67 36.15
C GLY A 11 3.82 16.29 36.14
N SER A 12 4.01 15.62 35.02
CA SER A 12 3.86 15.97 33.63
C SER A 12 4.14 14.67 32.88
N SER A 13 3.66 14.62 31.64
CA SER A 13 4.31 13.88 30.57
C SER A 13 4.09 12.37 30.49
N SER A 14 3.48 12.04 29.35
CA SER A 14 3.97 11.03 28.42
C SER A 14 4.05 9.60 28.94
N ASP A 15 3.02 8.82 28.62
CA ASP A 15 3.24 7.67 27.75
C ASP A 15 1.92 7.14 27.19
N GLU A 16 1.24 7.96 26.37
CA GLU A 16 0.48 7.40 25.25
C GLU A 16 1.46 7.13 24.09
N SER A 17 2.51 6.35 24.38
CA SER A 17 3.47 5.94 23.36
C SER A 17 2.86 4.82 22.53
N LEU A 18 2.65 5.16 21.25
CA LEU A 18 2.71 4.26 20.12
C LEU A 18 1.69 3.11 20.21
N LYS A 19 0.45 3.39 19.80
CA LYS A 19 -0.35 2.35 19.13
C LYS A 19 0.54 1.79 18.04
N SER A 20 1.02 0.56 18.24
CA SER A 20 1.73 -0.20 17.23
C SER A 20 0.93 -0.05 15.94
N VAL A 21 1.52 0.56 14.91
CA VAL A 21 1.01 0.42 13.56
C VAL A 21 0.93 -1.08 13.37
N ALA A 22 -0.29 -1.63 13.39
CA ALA A 22 -0.49 -3.04 13.18
C ALA A 22 0.10 -3.31 11.81
N VAL A 23 1.24 -4.00 11.77
CA VAL A 23 1.82 -4.43 10.51
C VAL A 23 0.80 -5.42 9.98
N ASN A 24 -0.04 -4.98 9.04
CA ASN A 24 -0.98 -5.84 8.37
C ASN A 24 -0.16 -6.97 7.76
N ASN A 25 -0.29 -8.17 8.33
CA ASN A 25 0.57 -9.31 8.01
C ASN A 25 0.09 -9.92 6.69
N LEU A 26 0.28 -9.17 5.60
CA LEU A 26 -0.12 -9.55 4.25
C LEU A 26 0.78 -10.68 3.77
N GLN A 27 0.20 -11.86 3.65
CA GLN A 27 0.85 -13.07 3.18
C GLN A 27 0.51 -13.26 1.69
N LEU A 28 1.18 -12.45 0.85
CA LEU A 28 1.04 -12.45 -0.62
C LEU A 28 2.16 -13.24 -1.30
N ASN A 29 2.38 -14.49 -0.89
CA ASN A 29 3.41 -15.38 -1.46
C ASN A 29 2.81 -16.54 -2.27
N GLY A 30 3.52 -16.95 -3.31
CA GLY A 30 3.14 -18.04 -4.21
C GLY A 30 3.34 -17.66 -5.66
N ALA A 31 3.39 -18.66 -6.54
CA ALA A 31 3.54 -18.47 -7.98
C ALA A 31 2.37 -19.15 -8.71
N PHE A 32 1.72 -18.40 -9.61
CA PHE A 32 0.53 -18.83 -10.33
C PHE A 32 0.65 -18.44 -11.79
N TRP A 33 0.24 -19.33 -12.69
CA TRP A 33 0.27 -19.09 -14.13
C TRP A 33 -1.16 -18.84 -14.61
N HIS A 34 -1.43 -17.61 -15.05
CA HIS A 34 -2.71 -17.20 -15.60
C HIS A 34 -2.51 -16.50 -16.93
N SER A 35 -3.35 -16.81 -17.91
CA SER A 35 -3.42 -16.07 -19.17
C SER A 35 -4.16 -14.76 -19.00
N ILE A 36 -3.80 -13.76 -19.80
CA ILE A 36 -4.60 -12.53 -19.96
C ILE A 36 -5.74 -12.84 -20.94
N ASP A 37 -6.97 -12.45 -20.61
CA ASP A 37 -8.11 -12.61 -21.52
C ASP A 37 -8.14 -11.55 -22.64
N ASN A 38 -9.02 -11.72 -23.62
CA ASN A 38 -9.18 -10.79 -24.76
C ASN A 38 -9.54 -9.34 -24.37
N LYS A 39 -9.94 -9.10 -23.11
CA LYS A 39 -10.26 -7.78 -22.58
C LYS A 39 -9.13 -7.22 -21.72
N GLY A 40 -7.99 -7.89 -21.64
CA GLY A 40 -6.85 -7.45 -20.85
C GLY A 40 -6.99 -7.71 -19.36
N ARG A 41 -7.79 -8.70 -18.96
CA ARG A 41 -8.01 -9.03 -17.53
C ARG A 41 -7.23 -10.27 -17.12
N VAL A 42 -6.79 -10.29 -15.86
CA VAL A 42 -6.07 -11.41 -15.23
C VAL A 42 -6.85 -11.90 -14.01
N ILE A 43 -6.95 -13.22 -13.86
CA ILE A 43 -7.54 -13.85 -12.66
C ILE A 43 -6.60 -13.67 -11.48
N ILE A 44 -7.13 -13.20 -10.35
CA ILE A 44 -6.39 -13.14 -9.08
C ILE A 44 -6.88 -14.27 -8.17
N PRO A 45 -5.98 -15.17 -7.72
CA PRO A 45 -6.30 -16.25 -6.79
C PRO A 45 -7.10 -15.79 -5.55
N GLN A 46 -8.05 -16.62 -5.08
CA GLN A 46 -8.95 -16.30 -3.97
C GLN A 46 -8.23 -15.79 -2.73
N PHE A 47 -7.18 -16.47 -2.29
CA PHE A 47 -6.48 -16.12 -1.04
C PHE A 47 -5.75 -14.76 -1.10
N PHE A 48 -5.42 -14.27 -2.30
CA PHE A 48 -4.93 -12.91 -2.48
C PHE A 48 -6.08 -11.90 -2.47
N ARG A 49 -7.25 -12.25 -3.01
CA ARG A 49 -8.41 -11.36 -3.06
C ARG A 49 -8.88 -10.94 -1.67
N ASP A 50 -8.88 -11.87 -0.72
CA ASP A 50 -9.29 -11.60 0.68
C ASP A 50 -8.40 -10.52 1.33
N GLN A 51 -7.12 -10.46 0.93
CA GLN A 51 -6.15 -9.47 1.40
C GLN A 51 -6.17 -8.15 0.61
N LEU A 52 -6.90 -8.11 -0.50
CA LEU A 52 -6.96 -6.99 -1.45
C LEU A 52 -8.37 -6.36 -1.50
N GLN A 53 -9.26 -6.74 -0.59
CA GLN A 53 -10.68 -6.38 -0.62
C GLN A 53 -10.96 -4.88 -0.41
N ASP A 54 -10.11 -4.19 0.35
CA ASP A 54 -10.27 -2.76 0.68
C ASP A 54 -9.81 -1.82 -0.46
N GLY A 55 -9.58 -2.38 -1.64
CA GLY A 55 -9.22 -1.67 -2.85
C GLY A 55 -7.78 -1.91 -3.27
N ILE A 56 -7.57 -1.83 -4.58
CA ILE A 56 -6.28 -2.07 -5.20
C ILE A 56 -5.86 -0.95 -6.13
N ILE A 57 -4.54 -0.80 -6.25
CA ILE A 57 -3.88 0.03 -7.24
C ILE A 57 -3.13 -0.90 -8.20
N VAL A 58 -3.40 -0.77 -9.50
CA VAL A 58 -2.58 -1.43 -10.53
C VAL A 58 -1.52 -0.44 -10.98
N SER A 59 -0.26 -0.83 -10.91
CA SER A 59 0.87 0.04 -11.26
C SER A 59 2.05 -0.76 -11.81
N VAL A 60 3.17 -0.10 -12.02
CA VAL A 60 4.48 -0.75 -12.15
C VAL A 60 5.08 -1.04 -10.77
N ASN A 61 5.96 -2.03 -10.67
CA ASN A 61 6.72 -2.26 -9.45
C ASN A 61 7.78 -1.15 -9.23
N THR A 62 8.47 -1.18 -8.09
CA THR A 62 9.51 -0.19 -7.76
C THR A 62 10.68 -0.19 -8.75
N ALA A 63 11.00 -1.34 -9.35
CA ALA A 63 12.03 -1.46 -10.39
C ALA A 63 11.56 -0.94 -11.77
N GLN A 64 10.25 -0.69 -11.92
CA GLN A 64 9.58 -0.26 -13.14
C GLN A 64 9.73 -1.21 -14.34
N ASP A 65 9.91 -2.50 -14.07
CA ASP A 65 10.10 -3.55 -15.09
C ASP A 65 8.94 -4.55 -15.17
N SER A 66 7.99 -4.47 -14.23
CA SER A 66 6.88 -5.42 -14.10
C SER A 66 5.62 -4.72 -13.62
N ILE A 67 4.47 -5.28 -13.96
CA ILE A 67 3.16 -4.84 -13.43
C ILE A 67 3.01 -5.36 -11.99
N ALA A 68 2.50 -4.52 -11.11
CA ALA A 68 2.23 -4.83 -9.72
C ALA A 68 0.80 -4.42 -9.33
N ILE A 69 0.23 -5.17 -8.38
CA ILE A 69 -1.04 -4.86 -7.74
C ILE A 69 -0.73 -4.62 -6.26
N TYR A 70 -1.10 -3.45 -5.74
CA TYR A 70 -0.90 -3.08 -4.35
C TYR A 70 -2.23 -2.90 -3.64
N PRO A 71 -2.37 -3.34 -2.37
CA PRO A 71 -3.41 -2.80 -1.50
C PRO A 71 -3.25 -1.27 -1.40
N THR A 72 -4.38 -0.56 -1.34
CA THR A 72 -4.39 0.92 -1.30
C THR A 72 -3.54 1.50 -0.17
N GLU A 73 -3.58 0.90 1.02
CA GLU A 73 -2.80 1.37 2.18
C GLU A 73 -1.29 1.26 1.93
N ILE A 74 -0.83 0.08 1.48
CA ILE A 74 0.58 -0.17 1.15
C ILE A 74 1.05 0.74 0.02
N TRP A 75 0.18 1.02 -0.96
CA TRP A 75 0.48 1.95 -2.03
C TRP A 75 0.79 3.36 -1.49
N ASN A 76 -0.05 3.86 -0.59
CA ASN A 76 0.11 5.20 -0.01
C ASN A 76 1.43 5.31 0.77
N GLU A 77 1.76 4.31 1.59
CA GLU A 77 3.05 4.23 2.30
C GLU A 77 4.24 4.26 1.33
N ARG A 78 4.13 3.54 0.20
CA ARG A 78 5.18 3.51 -0.83
C ARG A 78 5.37 4.85 -1.51
N VAL A 79 4.28 5.53 -1.89
CA VAL A 79 4.35 6.86 -2.51
C VAL A 79 4.96 7.86 -1.53
N GLU A 80 4.58 7.82 -0.26
CA GLU A 80 5.16 8.67 0.78
C GLU A 80 6.67 8.42 0.95
N MET A 81 7.08 7.15 1.04
CA MET A 81 8.49 6.77 1.12
C MET A 81 9.29 7.30 -0.08
N LEU A 82 8.79 7.12 -1.31
CA LEU A 82 9.45 7.58 -2.52
C LEU A 82 9.53 9.11 -2.57
N SER A 83 8.48 9.81 -2.13
CA SER A 83 8.44 11.27 -2.08
C SER A 83 9.54 11.83 -1.17
N ARG A 84 9.70 11.24 0.03
CA ARG A 84 10.79 11.59 0.97
C ARG A 84 12.18 11.31 0.39
N LEU A 85 12.34 10.31 -0.48
CA LEU A 85 13.62 10.04 -1.15
C LEU A 85 13.92 11.10 -2.24
N VAL A 86 12.91 11.53 -2.98
CA VAL A 86 13.04 12.60 -3.99
C VAL A 86 13.43 13.93 -3.36
N GLU A 87 12.87 14.25 -2.18
CA GLU A 87 13.25 15.44 -1.41
C GLU A 87 14.76 15.46 -1.09
N LYS A 88 15.32 14.30 -0.73
CA LYS A 88 16.76 14.15 -0.43
C LYS A 88 17.62 14.11 -1.68
N LYS A 89 17.10 13.56 -2.78
CA LYS A 89 17.82 13.37 -4.04
C LYS A 89 16.92 13.68 -5.23
N ARG A 90 16.95 14.94 -5.67
CA ARG A 90 16.11 15.45 -6.78
C ARG A 90 16.24 14.66 -8.08
N SER A 91 17.39 13.99 -8.32
CA SER A 91 17.58 13.16 -9.51
C SER A 91 16.64 11.93 -9.58
N LEU A 92 15.93 11.61 -8.49
CA LEU A 92 14.92 10.54 -8.44
C LEU A 92 13.53 11.01 -8.87
N GLU A 93 13.33 12.31 -9.12
CA GLU A 93 12.02 12.87 -9.53
C GLU A 93 11.43 12.17 -10.76
N PRO A 94 12.19 11.88 -11.84
CA PRO A 94 11.62 11.19 -13.00
C PRO A 94 11.11 9.78 -12.68
N ILE A 95 11.74 9.11 -11.71
CA ILE A 95 11.34 7.78 -11.25
C ILE A 95 9.99 7.88 -10.53
N LEU A 96 9.84 8.82 -9.59
CA LEU A 96 8.58 9.04 -8.87
C LEU A 96 7.47 9.51 -9.82
N SER A 97 7.78 10.42 -10.74
CA SER A 97 6.85 10.92 -11.75
C SER A 97 6.31 9.78 -12.61
N ARG A 98 7.19 8.93 -13.15
CA ARG A 98 6.79 7.74 -13.92
C ARG A 98 6.00 6.75 -13.08
N PHE A 99 6.43 6.48 -11.86
CA PHE A 99 5.72 5.59 -10.93
C PHE A 99 4.29 6.09 -10.68
N SER A 100 4.13 7.39 -10.40
CA SER A 100 2.82 8.02 -10.19
C SER A 100 1.96 8.04 -11.46
N MET A 101 2.52 8.37 -12.61
CA MET A 101 1.81 8.39 -13.90
C MET A 101 1.31 7.02 -14.33
N LEU A 102 2.07 5.97 -14.03
CA LEU A 102 1.74 4.58 -14.38
C LEU A 102 0.91 3.88 -13.30
N SER A 103 0.21 4.64 -12.45
CA SER A 103 -0.61 4.12 -11.36
C SER A 103 -2.09 4.36 -11.60
N TYR A 104 -2.87 3.30 -11.42
CA TYR A 104 -4.30 3.29 -11.74
C TYR A 104 -5.10 2.99 -10.46
N PRO A 105 -5.64 4.03 -9.80
CA PRO A 105 -6.45 3.86 -8.61
C PRO A 105 -7.85 3.34 -8.92
N ASN A 106 -8.59 2.97 -7.86
CA ASN A 106 -9.98 2.49 -7.94
C ASN A 106 -10.17 1.25 -8.82
N CYS A 107 -9.12 0.43 -8.95
CA CYS A 107 -9.24 -0.86 -9.59
C CYS A 107 -9.96 -1.83 -8.65
N ASN A 108 -10.74 -2.75 -9.21
CA ASN A 108 -11.54 -3.71 -8.45
C ASN A 108 -11.59 -5.06 -9.17
N PHE A 109 -11.97 -6.09 -8.42
CA PHE A 109 -12.25 -7.41 -8.96
C PHE A 109 -13.64 -7.45 -9.58
N ASP A 110 -13.77 -8.10 -10.74
CA ASP A 110 -15.09 -8.47 -11.27
C ASP A 110 -15.68 -9.67 -10.50
N GLN A 111 -16.91 -10.06 -10.84
CA GLN A 111 -17.59 -11.21 -10.23
C GLN A 111 -16.81 -12.54 -10.33
N GLN A 112 -15.86 -12.65 -11.27
CA GLN A 112 -15.01 -13.83 -11.45
C GLN A 112 -13.67 -13.70 -10.74
N GLY A 113 -13.39 -12.58 -10.07
CA GLY A 113 -12.11 -12.33 -9.41
C GLY A 113 -11.03 -11.80 -10.33
N ARG A 114 -11.38 -11.27 -11.50
CA ARG A 114 -10.39 -10.74 -12.43
C ARG A 114 -10.17 -9.25 -12.21
N VAL A 115 -8.95 -8.80 -12.47
CA VAL A 115 -8.56 -7.39 -12.50
C VAL A 115 -8.28 -7.00 -13.95
N LEU A 116 -8.79 -5.83 -14.37
CA LEU A 116 -8.41 -5.21 -15.63
C LEU A 116 -7.00 -4.64 -15.50
N ILE A 117 -6.08 -5.11 -16.34
CA ILE A 117 -4.76 -4.51 -16.45
C ILE A 117 -4.86 -3.36 -17.45
N PRO A 118 -4.53 -2.11 -17.12
CA PRO A 118 -4.54 -0.98 -18.05
C PRO A 118 -3.68 -1.21 -19.29
N ALA A 119 -4.13 -0.77 -20.47
CA ALA A 119 -3.43 -1.02 -21.74
C ALA A 119 -1.99 -0.51 -21.74
N LEU A 120 -1.75 0.69 -21.20
CA LEU A 120 -0.42 1.29 -21.11
C LEU A 120 0.58 0.49 -20.26
N LEU A 121 0.10 -0.42 -19.40
CA LEU A 121 0.97 -1.30 -18.62
C LEU A 121 1.24 -2.63 -19.32
N ARG A 122 0.42 -3.01 -20.31
CA ARG A 122 0.54 -4.28 -21.04
C ARG A 122 1.35 -4.16 -22.32
N ASP A 123 1.27 -3.01 -22.97
CA ASP A 123 1.82 -2.73 -24.31
C ASP A 123 3.17 -1.99 -24.21
#